data_AF-A0A1A3N5I4-F1
#
_entry.id   AF-A0A1A3N5I4-F1
#
_cell.length_a   1.000
_cell.length_b   1.000
_cell.length_c   1.000
_cell.angle_alpha   90.00
_cell.angle_beta   90.00
_cell.angle_gamma   90.00
#
_symmetry.space_group_name_H-M   'P 1'
#
loop_
_entity.id
_entity.type
_entity.pdbx_description
1 polymer ?
#
loop_
_entity_poly.entity_id
_entity_poly.type
_entity_poly.pdbx_seq_one_letter_code
_entity_poly.pdbx_strand_id
1 'polypeptide(L)'
;MLGSIPSPGPARVSLALLAVVPAAMAYPWHSTRAYCLLGIAVAVLILLFGWWRGLHFTTILRRRLAILGRSGRPVPEPDSNTRTTALLRIGSAPSASDVLPLPLIAGYLDRYGVRADSIRITSRDTASGAAETWVGLTISAAANLPALQARSSRIPLHETAEVVARRLGDHLREIGWEAGTVGSEDVPEVLAWEPDKSSRETWRSVRQGDSDYVAAYRITADSALPETLAAVRSQSAREIWTAVEIARSGAGSQHTVAAACALRTDTAPDRGVPVPGLTLERGNQRPALQALDPLSTRRLAGHTEAPAGLLEGLDWPTPAAGSHRAPLSEAETQVLTRT
;
A
#
# COMPACT_ATOMS: atom_id res chain seq x y z
N MET A 1 -15.10 22.39 -8.31
CA MET A 1 -14.57 21.28 -7.49
C MET A 1 -14.15 21.82 -6.14
N LEU A 2 -15.08 21.85 -5.17
CA LEU A 2 -14.76 22.15 -3.78
C LEU A 2 -14.08 20.92 -3.19
N GLY A 3 -12.75 20.93 -3.15
CA GLY A 3 -12.00 19.88 -2.45
C GLY A 3 -12.36 19.90 -0.98
N SER A 4 -12.75 18.74 -0.45
CA SER A 4 -12.97 18.53 0.97
C SER A 4 -11.78 19.08 1.77
N ILE A 5 -12.02 20.09 2.60
CA ILE A 5 -10.99 20.69 3.46
C ILE A 5 -10.52 19.60 4.42
N PRO A 6 -9.23 19.21 4.41
CA PRO A 6 -8.73 18.23 5.37
C PRO A 6 -8.87 18.80 6.78
N SER A 7 -9.61 18.10 7.63
CA SER A 7 -9.81 18.52 9.03
C SER A 7 -8.45 18.60 9.74
N PRO A 8 -8.10 19.74 10.36
CA PRO A 8 -6.84 19.88 11.05
C PRO A 8 -6.81 19.00 12.30
N GLY A 9 -5.71 18.26 12.50
CA GLY A 9 -5.52 17.44 13.70
C GLY A 9 -5.40 18.27 14.98
N PRO A 10 -5.66 17.68 16.16
CA PRO A 10 -5.75 18.39 17.45
C PRO A 10 -4.49 19.18 17.79
N ALA A 11 -3.30 18.65 17.49
CA ALA A 11 -2.03 19.34 17.72
C ALA A 11 -1.91 20.66 16.94
N ARG A 12 -2.48 20.75 15.73
CA ARG A 12 -2.46 21.98 14.93
C ARG A 12 -3.41 23.02 15.50
N VAL A 13 -4.57 22.58 15.99
CA VAL A 13 -5.53 23.45 16.68
C VAL A 13 -4.91 24.01 17.95
N SER A 14 -4.25 23.19 18.77
CA SER A 14 -3.56 23.65 19.97
C SER A 14 -2.44 24.66 19.67
N LEU A 15 -1.60 24.40 18.67
CA LEU A 15 -0.55 25.34 18.24
C LEU A 15 -1.11 26.66 17.70
N ALA A 16 -2.23 26.60 16.98
CA ALA A 16 -2.92 27.80 16.51
C ALA A 16 -3.45 28.62 17.68
N LEU A 17 -4.13 27.98 18.63
CA LEU A 17 -4.64 28.64 19.85
C LEU A 17 -3.50 29.26 20.67
N LEU A 18 -2.37 28.56 20.79
CA LEU A 18 -1.18 29.06 21.48
C LEU A 18 -0.60 30.33 20.84
N ALA A 19 -0.77 30.52 19.52
CA ALA A 19 -0.34 31.74 18.83
C ALA A 19 -1.41 32.85 18.86
N VAL A 20 -2.69 32.49 18.70
CA VAL A 20 -3.80 33.45 18.62
C VAL A 20 -4.13 34.07 19.98
N VAL A 21 -4.16 33.27 21.06
CA VAL A 21 -4.56 33.76 22.40
C VAL A 21 -3.61 34.86 22.91
N PRO A 22 -2.28 34.72 22.86
CA PRO A 22 -1.37 35.79 23.26
C PRO A 22 -1.48 37.04 22.37
N ALA A 23 -1.72 36.86 21.06
CA ALA A 23 -1.90 37.97 20.14
C ALA A 23 -3.19 38.76 20.42
N ALA A 24 -4.27 38.07 20.80
CA ALA A 24 -5.52 38.69 21.23
C ALA A 24 -5.38 39.40 22.58
N MET A 25 -4.65 38.80 23.54
CA MET A 25 -4.36 39.43 24.84
C MET A 25 -3.48 40.68 24.72
N ALA A 26 -2.76 40.87 23.61
CA ALA A 26 -1.98 42.07 23.33
C ALA A 26 -2.83 43.25 22.79
N TYR A 27 -4.16 43.07 22.71
CA TYR A 27 -5.08 44.17 22.41
C TYR A 27 -5.17 45.10 23.63
N PRO A 28 -5.07 46.44 23.46
CA PRO A 28 -5.13 47.17 22.19
C PRO A 28 -3.74 47.35 21.52
N TRP A 29 -3.59 46.99 20.24
CA TRP A 29 -2.28 46.94 19.53
C TRP A 29 -1.68 48.32 19.19
N HIS A 30 -1.21 49.07 20.18
CA HIS A 30 -0.63 50.41 19.98
C HIS A 30 0.91 50.43 19.98
N SER A 31 1.55 49.31 20.31
CA SER A 31 3.02 49.19 20.38
C SER A 31 3.58 48.38 19.22
N THR A 32 4.78 48.73 18.74
CA THR A 32 5.53 47.96 17.74
C THR A 32 5.66 46.48 18.11
N ARG A 33 5.84 46.17 19.40
CA ARG A 33 5.91 44.78 19.90
C ARG A 33 4.58 44.03 19.73
N ALA A 34 3.45 44.71 19.93
CA ALA A 34 2.12 44.14 19.78
C ALA A 34 1.81 43.83 18.30
N TYR A 35 2.24 44.69 17.37
CA TYR A 35 2.18 44.43 15.93
C TYR A 35 3.07 43.25 15.50
N CYS A 36 4.28 43.11 16.05
CA CYS A 36 5.13 41.95 15.77
C CYS A 36 4.46 40.63 16.21
N LEU A 37 3.83 40.60 17.40
CA LEU A 37 3.11 39.41 17.88
C LEU A 37 1.94 39.05 16.96
N LEU A 38 1.16 40.04 16.52
CA LEU A 38 0.08 39.82 15.56
C LEU A 38 0.60 39.27 14.23
N GLY A 39 1.69 39.84 13.71
CA GLY A 39 2.34 39.36 12.49
C GLY A 39 2.83 37.92 12.59
N ILE A 40 3.45 37.55 13.71
CA ILE A 40 3.89 36.17 13.99
C ILE A 40 2.68 35.23 14.05
N ALA A 41 1.61 35.61 14.75
CA ALA A 41 0.41 34.79 14.86
C ALA A 41 -0.24 34.53 13.49
N VAL A 42 -0.36 35.57 12.64
CA VAL A 42 -0.86 35.45 11.27
C VAL A 42 0.06 34.57 10.43
N ALA A 43 1.38 34.76 10.50
CA ALA A 43 2.34 33.93 9.77
C ALA A 43 2.26 32.45 10.19
N VAL A 44 2.13 32.17 11.49
CA VAL A 44 1.97 30.81 12.02
C VAL A 44 0.66 30.18 11.54
N LEU A 45 -0.45 30.92 11.53
CA LEU A 45 -1.72 30.45 10.98
C LEU A 45 -1.61 30.12 9.50
N ILE A 46 -0.99 31.00 8.69
CA ILE A 46 -0.75 30.76 7.27
C ILE A 46 0.17 29.55 7.07
N LEU A 47 1.18 29.34 7.92
CA LEU A 47 2.07 28.20 7.80
C LEU A 47 1.38 26.87 8.19
N LEU A 48 0.57 26.86 9.24
CA LEU A 48 -0.11 25.67 9.77
C LEU A 48 -1.31 25.26 8.91
N PHE A 49 -2.11 26.23 8.46
CA PHE A 49 -3.33 26.03 7.68
C PHE A 49 -3.16 26.33 6.19
N GLY A 50 -2.00 26.85 5.78
CA GLY A 50 -1.64 27.05 4.38
C GLY A 50 -1.80 25.76 3.61
N TRP A 51 -2.78 25.76 2.72
CA TRP A 51 -3.16 24.61 1.93
C TRP A 51 -2.67 24.82 0.50
N TRP A 52 -1.90 23.85 -0.02
CA TRP A 52 -1.45 23.88 -1.39
C TRP A 52 -1.59 22.51 -2.04
N ARG A 53 -2.38 22.43 -3.12
CA ARG A 53 -2.61 21.24 -3.95
C ARG A 53 -3.04 19.99 -3.16
N GLY A 54 -3.92 20.13 -2.17
CA GLY A 54 -4.45 19.00 -1.38
C GLY A 54 -3.64 18.63 -0.14
N LEU A 55 -2.51 19.30 0.14
CA LEU A 55 -1.66 19.04 1.31
C LEU A 55 -1.38 20.33 2.09
N HIS A 56 -1.13 20.19 3.40
CA HIS A 56 -0.66 21.31 4.22
C HIS A 56 0.81 21.62 3.94
N PHE A 57 1.19 22.89 4.04
CA PHE A 57 2.58 23.33 3.84
C PHE A 57 3.58 22.55 4.71
N THR A 58 3.22 22.32 5.99
CA THR A 58 4.04 21.52 6.91
C THR A 58 4.27 20.10 6.39
N THR A 59 3.25 19.50 5.78
CA THR A 59 3.35 18.15 5.20
C THR A 59 4.25 18.16 3.98
N ILE A 60 4.18 19.20 3.16
CA ILE A 60 5.06 19.36 1.98
C ILE A 60 6.51 19.47 2.43
N LEU A 61 6.81 20.35 3.39
CA LEU A 61 8.16 20.57 3.90
C LEU A 61 8.73 19.30 4.56
N ARG A 62 7.95 18.65 5.43
CA ARG A 62 8.35 17.39 6.07
C ARG A 62 8.66 16.30 5.04
N ARG A 63 7.82 16.14 4.01
CA ARG A 63 8.06 15.15 2.94
C ARG A 63 9.30 15.49 2.11
N ARG A 64 9.55 16.78 1.82
CA ARG A 64 10.77 17.21 1.12
C ARG A 64 12.04 16.89 1.92
N LEU A 65 12.04 17.20 3.21
CA LEU A 65 13.13 16.85 4.12
C LEU A 65 13.32 15.34 4.24
N ALA A 66 12.22 14.58 4.28
CA ALA A 66 12.28 13.12 4.32
C ALA A 66 12.91 12.54 3.05
N ILE A 67 12.57 13.04 1.86
CA ILE A 67 13.20 12.59 0.59
C ILE A 67 14.71 12.85 0.62
N LEU A 68 15.13 14.03 1.09
CA LEU A 68 16.54 14.40 1.22
C LEU A 68 17.28 13.46 2.20
N GLY A 69 16.66 13.16 3.34
CA GLY A 69 17.22 12.27 4.35
C GLY A 69 17.25 10.79 3.94
N ARG A 70 16.43 10.37 2.97
CA ARG A 70 16.30 8.96 2.57
C ARG A 70 17.39 8.45 1.63
N SER A 71 18.32 9.27 1.15
CA SER A 71 19.58 8.93 0.43
C SER A 71 19.68 7.59 -0.37
N GLY A 72 18.60 7.08 -0.98
CA GLY A 72 18.59 5.75 -1.63
C GLY A 72 18.25 4.56 -0.73
N ARG A 73 18.14 4.73 0.59
CA ARG A 73 17.96 3.61 1.54
C ARG A 73 16.48 3.19 1.65
N PRO A 74 16.22 1.88 1.85
CA PRO A 74 14.91 1.38 2.25
C PRO A 74 14.43 2.09 3.51
N VAL A 75 13.12 2.40 3.58
CA VAL A 75 12.54 2.85 4.85
C VAL A 75 12.34 1.62 5.73
N PRO A 76 12.83 1.64 6.98
CA PRO A 76 12.63 0.52 7.90
C PRO A 76 11.17 0.13 8.02
N GLU A 77 10.93 -1.17 8.02
CA GLU A 77 9.61 -1.73 8.22
C GLU A 77 9.19 -1.52 9.69
N PRO A 78 8.07 -0.83 9.95
CA PRO A 78 7.61 -0.68 11.32
C PRO A 78 7.27 -2.07 11.88
N ASP A 79 7.62 -2.30 13.15
CA ASP A 79 7.15 -3.46 13.90
C ASP A 79 7.53 -4.84 13.32
N SER A 80 8.61 -4.94 12.53
CA SER A 80 9.05 -6.18 11.86
C SER A 80 9.22 -7.39 12.78
N ASN A 81 9.51 -7.17 14.07
CA ASN A 81 9.68 -8.23 15.06
C ASN A 81 8.36 -8.67 15.72
N THR A 82 7.27 -7.93 15.48
CA THR A 82 5.96 -8.15 16.11
C THR A 82 4.84 -8.35 15.10
N ARG A 83 5.12 -8.21 13.80
CA ARG A 83 4.24 -8.57 12.70
C ARG A 83 4.99 -9.47 11.71
N THR A 84 4.26 -10.37 11.08
CA THR A 84 4.77 -11.19 9.98
C THR A 84 3.69 -11.30 8.91
N THR A 85 4.09 -11.39 7.65
CA THR A 85 3.19 -11.63 6.53
C THR A 85 3.50 -13.00 5.94
N ALA A 86 2.49 -13.84 5.79
CA ALA A 86 2.57 -15.09 5.03
C ALA A 86 1.83 -14.92 3.70
N LEU A 87 2.39 -15.46 2.62
CA LEU A 87 1.90 -15.21 1.25
C LEU A 87 1.37 -16.49 0.60
N LEU A 88 0.29 -16.32 -0.15
CA LEU A 88 -0.26 -17.32 -1.08
C LEU A 88 -0.21 -16.76 -2.48
N ARG A 89 0.24 -17.56 -3.45
CA ARG A 89 0.05 -17.27 -4.86
C ARG A 89 -1.24 -17.94 -5.34
N ILE A 90 -2.04 -17.17 -6.08
CA ILE A 90 -3.27 -17.63 -6.70
C ILE A 90 -2.96 -17.96 -8.16
N GLY A 91 -3.30 -19.19 -8.55
CA GLY A 91 -3.21 -19.67 -9.93
C GLY A 91 -4.48 -19.35 -10.70
N SER A 92 -4.78 -20.19 -11.69
CA SER A 92 -5.90 -19.91 -12.59
C SER A 92 -7.26 -20.15 -11.94
N ALA A 93 -8.24 -19.35 -12.38
CA ALA A 93 -9.63 -19.53 -11.95
C ALA A 93 -10.16 -20.91 -12.42
N PRO A 94 -11.03 -21.56 -11.62
CA PRO A 94 -11.61 -22.85 -11.97
C PRO A 94 -12.41 -22.78 -13.29
N SER A 95 -13.13 -21.67 -13.49
CA SER A 95 -13.88 -21.37 -14.71
C SER A 95 -13.62 -19.93 -15.17
N ALA A 96 -13.81 -19.65 -16.46
CA ALA A 96 -13.62 -18.30 -17.02
C ALA A 96 -14.57 -17.23 -16.45
N SER A 97 -15.65 -17.64 -15.80
CA SER A 97 -16.64 -16.77 -15.14
C SER A 97 -16.48 -16.67 -13.62
N ASP A 98 -15.53 -17.41 -13.03
CA ASP A 98 -15.36 -17.44 -11.59
C ASP A 98 -14.54 -16.24 -11.13
N VAL A 99 -15.06 -15.54 -10.12
CA VAL A 99 -14.42 -14.39 -9.49
C VAL A 99 -13.78 -14.85 -8.19
N LEU A 100 -12.58 -14.34 -7.89
CA LEU A 100 -11.88 -14.66 -6.65
C LEU A 100 -12.80 -14.36 -5.44
N PRO A 101 -13.03 -15.32 -4.52
CA PRO A 101 -14.02 -15.18 -3.46
C PRO A 101 -13.52 -14.29 -2.32
N LEU A 102 -13.50 -12.98 -2.54
CA LEU A 102 -13.03 -11.99 -1.58
C LEU A 102 -13.77 -12.01 -0.23
N PRO A 103 -15.10 -12.24 -0.15
CA PRO A 103 -15.78 -12.38 1.15
C PRO A 103 -15.26 -13.57 1.97
N LEU A 104 -14.92 -14.69 1.32
CA LEU A 104 -14.32 -15.85 1.98
C LEU A 104 -12.92 -15.51 2.51
N ILE A 105 -12.11 -14.87 1.67
CA ILE A 105 -10.75 -14.43 2.05
C ILE A 105 -10.82 -13.45 3.22
N ALA A 106 -11.69 -12.44 3.18
CA ALA A 106 -11.89 -11.50 4.28
C ALA A 106 -12.33 -12.20 5.58
N GLY A 107 -13.06 -13.30 5.48
CA GLY A 107 -13.44 -14.14 6.61
C GLY A 107 -12.26 -14.81 7.34
N TYR A 108 -11.03 -14.74 6.83
CA TYR A 108 -9.81 -15.15 7.53
C TYR A 108 -9.20 -14.03 8.40
N LEU A 109 -9.80 -12.83 8.43
CA LEU A 109 -9.39 -11.77 9.35
C LEU A 109 -9.57 -12.16 10.82
N ASP A 110 -10.58 -12.99 11.11
CA ASP A 110 -10.84 -13.54 12.45
C ASP A 110 -11.36 -14.97 12.30
N ARG A 111 -10.45 -15.95 12.30
CA ARG A 111 -10.79 -17.36 12.10
C ARG A 111 -9.87 -18.27 12.88
N TYR A 112 -10.40 -19.39 13.35
CA TYR A 112 -9.65 -20.41 14.08
C TYR A 112 -8.90 -19.88 15.32
N GLY A 113 -9.42 -18.83 15.96
CA GLY A 113 -8.81 -18.21 17.14
C GLY A 113 -7.55 -17.38 16.83
N VAL A 114 -7.30 -17.07 15.55
CA VAL A 114 -6.22 -16.19 15.11
C VAL A 114 -6.82 -14.99 14.37
N ARG A 115 -6.33 -13.80 14.70
CA ARG A 115 -6.76 -12.52 14.15
C ARG A 115 -5.67 -11.96 13.24
N ALA A 116 -5.94 -11.85 11.94
CA ALA A 116 -5.04 -11.15 11.06
C ALA A 116 -5.18 -9.62 11.28
N ASP A 117 -4.04 -8.92 11.24
CA ASP A 117 -4.00 -7.45 11.27
C ASP A 117 -4.61 -6.89 9.97
N SER A 118 -4.22 -7.48 8.84
CA SER A 118 -4.77 -7.21 7.52
C SER A 118 -4.63 -8.43 6.60
N ILE A 119 -5.46 -8.45 5.55
CA ILE A 119 -5.31 -9.33 4.40
C ILE A 119 -5.17 -8.44 3.16
N ARG A 120 -4.14 -8.67 2.37
CA ARG A 120 -3.85 -7.91 1.17
C ARG A 120 -3.94 -8.82 -0.05
N ILE A 121 -4.68 -8.40 -1.05
CA ILE A 121 -4.69 -9.02 -2.36
C ILE A 121 -3.91 -8.10 -3.29
N THR A 122 -2.85 -8.60 -3.89
CA THR A 122 -1.97 -7.86 -4.79
C THR A 122 -1.93 -8.55 -6.14
N SER A 123 -2.09 -7.79 -7.23
CA SER A 123 -1.91 -8.25 -8.60
C SER A 123 -0.77 -7.49 -9.27
N ARG A 124 -0.04 -8.19 -10.13
CA ARG A 124 0.98 -7.63 -11.01
C ARG A 124 0.62 -7.98 -12.43
N ASP A 125 0.39 -6.96 -13.25
CA ASP A 125 0.14 -7.07 -14.68
C ASP A 125 1.33 -6.48 -15.45
N THR A 126 1.88 -7.22 -16.40
CA THR A 126 2.98 -6.72 -17.26
C THR A 126 2.48 -6.42 -18.67
N ALA A 127 3.20 -5.55 -19.38
CA ALA A 127 2.89 -5.24 -20.78
C ALA A 127 2.94 -6.46 -21.71
N SER A 128 3.62 -7.54 -21.32
CA SER A 128 3.62 -8.82 -22.06
C SER A 128 2.34 -9.65 -21.85
N GLY A 129 1.39 -9.16 -21.04
CA GLY A 129 0.16 -9.87 -20.70
C GLY A 129 0.31 -10.92 -19.61
N ALA A 130 1.44 -10.95 -18.90
CA ALA A 130 1.59 -11.82 -17.74
C ALA A 130 0.86 -11.18 -16.54
N ALA A 131 0.02 -11.97 -15.88
CA ALA A 131 -0.72 -11.55 -14.69
C ALA A 131 -0.43 -12.53 -13.55
N GLU A 132 -0.08 -12.00 -12.39
CA GLU A 132 0.20 -12.77 -11.18
C GLU A 132 -0.59 -12.18 -10.02
N THR A 133 -1.13 -13.03 -9.15
CA THR A 133 -1.90 -12.59 -7.98
C THR A 133 -1.42 -13.27 -6.72
N TRP A 134 -1.29 -12.48 -5.66
CA TRP A 134 -0.92 -12.95 -4.33
C TRP A 134 -1.93 -12.49 -3.28
N VAL A 135 -2.11 -13.32 -2.26
CA VAL A 135 -2.87 -13.00 -1.05
C VAL A 135 -1.91 -13.06 0.14
N GLY A 136 -1.62 -11.91 0.74
CA GLY A 136 -0.81 -11.76 1.94
C GLY A 136 -1.67 -11.66 3.18
N LEU A 137 -1.32 -12.41 4.23
CA LEU A 137 -1.95 -12.36 5.54
C LEU A 137 -0.94 -11.84 6.55
N THR A 138 -1.17 -10.63 7.06
CA THR A 138 -0.31 -10.04 8.08
C THR A 138 -0.87 -10.35 9.46
N ILE A 139 -0.08 -10.98 10.32
CA ILE A 139 -0.46 -11.32 11.69
C ILE A 139 0.37 -10.48 12.66
N SER A 140 -0.30 -9.87 13.64
CA SER A 140 0.35 -9.18 14.76
C SER A 140 0.46 -10.09 15.97
N ALA A 141 1.67 -10.21 16.53
CA ALA A 141 1.92 -10.90 17.79
C ALA A 141 1.14 -10.25 18.95
N ALA A 142 1.11 -8.92 19.01
CA ALA A 142 0.42 -8.20 20.09
C ALA A 142 -1.09 -8.51 20.12
N ALA A 143 -1.74 -8.57 18.95
CA ALA A 143 -3.16 -8.89 18.84
C ALA A 143 -3.49 -10.37 19.12
N ASN A 144 -2.50 -11.26 19.04
CA ASN A 144 -2.67 -12.72 19.13
C ASN A 144 -1.86 -13.35 20.27
N LEU A 145 -1.34 -12.55 21.20
CA LEU A 145 -0.39 -13.02 22.20
C LEU A 145 -0.91 -14.23 23.00
N PRO A 146 -2.17 -14.27 23.48
CA PRO A 146 -2.68 -15.44 24.20
C PRO A 146 -2.70 -16.70 23.33
N ALA A 147 -3.08 -16.59 22.06
CA ALA A 147 -3.14 -17.71 21.12
C ALA A 147 -1.74 -18.23 20.77
N LEU A 148 -0.74 -17.34 20.67
CA LEU A 148 0.64 -17.70 20.40
C LEU A 148 1.30 -18.36 21.63
N GLN A 149 1.07 -17.83 22.83
CA GLN A 149 1.57 -18.40 24.08
C GLN A 149 1.00 -19.79 24.37
N ALA A 150 -0.27 -20.03 24.02
CA ALA A 150 -0.90 -21.34 24.15
C ALA A 150 -0.25 -22.42 23.26
N ARG A 151 0.42 -22.01 22.16
CA ARG A 151 1.12 -22.93 21.24
C ARG A 151 2.55 -23.20 21.67
N SER A 152 3.26 -22.19 22.17
CA SER A 152 4.64 -22.33 22.64
C SER A 152 5.09 -21.11 23.43
N SER A 153 5.96 -21.32 24.42
CA SER A 153 6.65 -20.25 25.15
C SER A 153 7.58 -19.41 24.27
N ARG A 154 7.96 -19.91 23.09
CA ARG A 154 8.78 -19.19 22.11
C ARG A 154 8.00 -18.22 21.22
N ILE A 155 6.67 -18.15 21.35
CA ILE A 155 5.78 -17.27 20.56
C ILE A 155 5.98 -17.49 19.04
N PRO A 156 5.43 -18.58 18.47
CA PRO A 156 5.70 -19.02 17.10
C PRO A 156 4.87 -18.20 16.09
N LEU A 157 5.22 -16.92 15.92
CA LEU A 157 4.47 -15.97 15.10
C LEU A 157 4.49 -16.36 13.61
N HIS A 158 5.68 -16.63 13.08
CA HIS A 158 5.88 -16.93 11.66
C HIS A 158 5.20 -18.24 11.27
N GLU A 159 5.42 -19.30 12.05
CA GLU A 159 4.82 -20.61 11.81
C GLU A 159 3.29 -20.55 11.93
N THR A 160 2.77 -19.74 12.85
CA THR A 160 1.32 -19.53 12.95
C THR A 160 0.77 -18.85 11.69
N ALA A 161 1.46 -17.85 11.14
CA ALA A 161 1.04 -17.19 9.92
C ALA A 161 1.07 -18.12 8.71
N GLU A 162 2.12 -18.91 8.55
CA GLU A 162 2.22 -19.93 7.49
C GLU A 162 1.11 -20.97 7.58
N VAL A 163 0.76 -21.43 8.79
CA VAL A 163 -0.34 -22.38 9.00
C VAL A 163 -1.68 -21.76 8.60
N VAL A 164 -1.94 -20.49 8.95
CA VAL A 164 -3.19 -19.81 8.56
C VAL A 164 -3.24 -19.60 7.05
N ALA A 165 -2.15 -19.17 6.43
CA ALA A 165 -2.05 -19.05 4.98
C ALA A 165 -2.32 -20.38 4.28
N ARG A 166 -1.64 -21.46 4.70
CA ARG A 166 -1.87 -22.80 4.15
C ARG A 166 -3.32 -23.26 4.30
N ARG A 167 -3.97 -23.00 5.44
CA ARG A 167 -5.40 -23.29 5.63
C ARG A 167 -6.32 -22.47 4.72
N LEU A 168 -5.94 -21.24 4.37
CA LEU A 168 -6.67 -20.48 3.34
C LEU A 168 -6.45 -21.12 1.97
N GLY A 169 -5.20 -21.45 1.62
CA GLY A 169 -4.88 -22.15 0.37
C GLY A 169 -5.61 -23.49 0.24
N ASP A 170 -5.69 -24.29 1.30
CA ASP A 170 -6.44 -25.56 1.33
C ASP A 170 -7.93 -25.33 1.06
N HIS A 171 -8.53 -24.34 1.71
CA HIS A 171 -9.94 -24.00 1.52
C HIS A 171 -10.21 -23.47 0.11
N LEU A 172 -9.33 -22.65 -0.46
CA LEU A 172 -9.42 -22.20 -1.84
C LEU A 172 -9.32 -23.37 -2.82
N ARG A 173 -8.40 -24.33 -2.58
CA ARG A 173 -8.30 -25.55 -3.40
C ARG A 173 -9.52 -26.44 -3.29
N GLU A 174 -10.13 -26.54 -2.12
CA GLU A 174 -11.36 -27.29 -1.90
C GLU A 174 -12.53 -26.75 -2.75
N ILE A 175 -12.60 -25.43 -2.96
CA ILE A 175 -13.57 -24.79 -3.85
C ILE A 175 -13.08 -24.64 -5.30
N GLY A 176 -12.01 -25.34 -5.68
CA GLY A 176 -11.54 -25.47 -7.07
C GLY A 176 -10.47 -24.47 -7.52
N TRP A 177 -10.02 -23.55 -6.67
CA TRP A 177 -8.98 -22.58 -7.04
C TRP A 177 -7.58 -23.18 -6.92
N GLU A 178 -6.70 -22.83 -7.84
CA GLU A 178 -5.27 -23.10 -7.65
C GLU A 178 -4.69 -22.10 -6.63
N ALA A 179 -4.18 -22.60 -5.50
CA ALA A 179 -3.55 -21.76 -4.48
C ALA A 179 -2.39 -22.50 -3.81
N GLY A 180 -1.26 -21.82 -3.62
CA GLY A 180 -0.06 -22.36 -2.98
C GLY A 180 0.68 -21.32 -2.16
N THR A 181 1.31 -21.73 -1.07
CA THR A 181 2.19 -20.86 -0.27
C THR A 181 3.47 -20.57 -1.05
N VAL A 182 3.99 -19.35 -0.94
CA VAL A 182 5.16 -18.91 -1.70
C VAL A 182 6.17 -18.21 -0.78
N GLY A 183 7.46 -18.50 -0.99
CA GLY A 183 8.57 -17.89 -0.26
C GLY A 183 8.87 -16.48 -0.73
N SER A 184 9.70 -15.75 0.01
CA SER A 184 10.04 -14.37 -0.34
C SER A 184 10.82 -14.24 -1.66
N GLU A 185 11.58 -15.26 -2.00
CA GLU A 185 12.47 -15.36 -3.17
C GLU A 185 11.70 -15.48 -4.49
N ASP A 186 10.47 -15.95 -4.44
CA ASP A 186 9.61 -16.21 -5.60
C ASP A 186 8.67 -15.02 -5.89
N VAL A 187 8.75 -13.95 -5.10
CA VAL A 187 7.90 -12.76 -5.23
C VAL A 187 8.72 -11.65 -5.88
N PRO A 188 8.30 -11.14 -7.04
CA PRO A 188 8.96 -10.00 -7.67
C PRO A 188 8.89 -8.76 -6.77
N GLU A 189 10.00 -8.05 -6.62
CA GLU A 189 10.02 -6.78 -5.87
C GLU A 189 9.27 -5.68 -6.65
N VAL A 190 8.36 -4.97 -5.98
CA VAL A 190 7.66 -3.80 -6.56
C VAL A 190 8.63 -2.69 -6.95
N LEU A 191 9.73 -2.58 -6.20
CA LEU A 191 10.80 -1.63 -6.45
C LEU A 191 12.13 -2.32 -6.17
N ALA A 192 12.92 -2.60 -7.20
CA ALA A 192 14.25 -3.18 -7.03
C ALA A 192 15.19 -2.30 -6.18
N TRP A 193 15.76 -2.85 -5.12
CA TRP A 193 16.75 -2.16 -4.28
C TRP A 193 18.18 -2.66 -4.58
N GLU A 194 18.65 -2.47 -5.81
CA GLU A 194 20.03 -2.81 -6.14
C GLU A 194 21.01 -1.75 -5.57
N PRO A 195 22.06 -2.15 -4.84
CA PRO A 195 23.07 -1.23 -4.29
C PRO A 195 23.78 -0.39 -5.38
N ASP A 196 23.95 -0.96 -6.56
CA ASP A 196 24.75 -0.37 -7.66
C ASP A 196 23.92 0.48 -8.63
N LYS A 197 22.58 0.33 -8.63
CA LYS A 197 21.70 1.19 -9.43
C LYS A 197 21.22 2.38 -8.61
N SER A 198 21.52 3.58 -9.09
CA SER A 198 21.06 4.81 -8.44
C SER A 198 19.52 4.97 -8.51
N SER A 199 18.83 4.41 -7.52
CA SER A 199 17.39 4.65 -7.31
C SER A 199 17.20 6.02 -6.65
N ARG A 200 16.53 6.96 -7.34
CA ARG A 200 16.29 8.32 -6.83
C ARG A 200 14.81 8.59 -6.65
N GLU A 201 14.40 8.80 -5.39
CA GLU A 201 13.06 9.30 -5.08
C GLU A 201 12.93 10.76 -5.50
N THR A 202 11.93 11.05 -6.30
CA THR A 202 11.49 12.40 -6.65
C THR A 202 10.18 12.71 -5.94
N TRP A 203 9.65 13.91 -6.13
CA TRP A 203 8.35 14.28 -5.57
C TRP A 203 7.19 13.44 -6.12
N ARG A 204 7.35 12.80 -7.29
CA ARG A 204 6.23 12.23 -8.07
C ARG A 204 6.43 10.77 -8.46
N SER A 205 7.64 10.26 -8.36
CA SER A 205 8.00 8.88 -8.68
C SER A 205 9.34 8.52 -8.05
N VAL A 206 9.70 7.24 -8.08
CA VAL A 206 11.06 6.76 -7.93
C VAL A 206 11.62 6.48 -9.32
N ARG A 207 12.82 7.00 -9.62
CA ARG A 207 13.53 6.77 -10.88
C ARG A 207 14.60 5.71 -10.67
N GLN A 208 14.63 4.67 -11.50
CA GLN A 208 15.59 3.56 -11.47
C GLN A 208 16.41 3.52 -12.77
N GLY A 209 17.47 4.32 -12.87
CA GLY A 209 18.17 4.52 -14.14
C GLY A 209 17.44 5.53 -15.03
N ASP A 210 17.70 5.53 -16.34
CA ASP A 210 17.36 6.70 -17.16
C ASP A 210 15.90 6.80 -17.63
N SER A 211 15.29 5.65 -17.97
CA SER A 211 13.97 5.51 -18.58
C SER A 211 13.08 4.51 -17.83
N ASP A 212 13.13 4.56 -16.50
CA ASP A 212 12.35 3.68 -15.64
C ASP A 212 11.86 4.46 -14.40
N TYR A 213 10.57 4.72 -14.38
CA TYR A 213 9.90 5.51 -13.37
C TYR A 213 8.77 4.69 -12.76
N VAL A 214 8.82 4.52 -11.44
CA VAL A 214 7.76 3.86 -10.68
C VAL A 214 7.01 4.92 -9.87
N ALA A 215 5.71 5.05 -10.10
CA ALA A 215 4.87 6.01 -9.41
C ALA A 215 3.77 5.30 -8.60
N ALA A 216 3.74 5.55 -7.28
CA ALA A 216 2.71 5.05 -6.38
C ALA A 216 1.54 6.02 -6.27
N TYR A 217 0.34 5.46 -6.36
CA TYR A 217 -0.93 6.13 -6.22
C TYR A 217 -1.78 5.42 -5.17
N ARG A 218 -2.50 6.21 -4.37
CA ARG A 218 -3.60 5.71 -3.56
C ARG A 218 -4.87 5.74 -4.40
N ILE A 219 -5.70 4.70 -4.27
CA ILE A 219 -7.03 4.63 -4.87
C ILE A 219 -8.05 4.95 -3.78
N THR A 220 -9.09 5.71 -4.14
CA THR A 220 -10.22 5.96 -3.24
C THR A 220 -11.02 4.67 -3.10
N ALA A 221 -11.14 4.15 -1.87
CA ALA A 221 -11.85 2.91 -1.58
C ALA A 221 -13.34 3.17 -1.31
N ASP A 222 -14.05 3.67 -2.32
CA ASP A 222 -15.50 3.89 -2.31
C ASP A 222 -16.22 2.86 -3.19
N SER A 223 -17.50 3.07 -3.46
CA SER A 223 -18.29 2.17 -4.30
C SER A 223 -17.85 2.13 -5.77
N ALA A 224 -17.03 3.10 -6.23
CA ALA A 224 -16.50 3.16 -7.60
C ALA A 224 -15.11 2.50 -7.73
N LEU A 225 -14.67 1.78 -6.68
CA LEU A 225 -13.40 1.07 -6.65
C LEU A 225 -13.28 0.01 -7.78
N PRO A 226 -14.30 -0.82 -8.09
CA PRO A 226 -14.20 -1.80 -9.17
C PRO A 226 -13.90 -1.15 -10.53
N GLU A 227 -14.61 -0.09 -10.88
CA GLU A 227 -14.42 0.66 -12.12
C GLU A 227 -13.04 1.33 -12.17
N THR A 228 -12.60 1.88 -11.04
CA THR A 228 -11.29 2.52 -10.92
C THR A 228 -10.16 1.50 -11.14
N LEU A 229 -10.26 0.31 -10.55
CA LEU A 229 -9.28 -0.76 -10.74
C LEU A 229 -9.25 -1.26 -12.19
N ALA A 230 -10.42 -1.41 -12.83
CA ALA A 230 -10.49 -1.77 -14.24
C ALA A 230 -9.82 -0.72 -15.14
N ALA A 231 -10.05 0.57 -14.87
CA ALA A 231 -9.43 1.67 -15.60
C ALA A 231 -7.92 1.82 -15.32
N VAL A 232 -7.45 1.40 -14.14
CA VAL A 232 -6.02 1.30 -13.83
C VAL A 232 -5.37 0.18 -14.64
N ARG A 233 -6.00 -1.00 -14.73
CA ARG A 233 -5.49 -2.13 -15.53
C ARG A 233 -5.41 -1.83 -17.02
N SER A 234 -6.28 -0.96 -17.53
CA SER A 234 -6.25 -0.53 -18.93
C SER A 234 -5.19 0.54 -19.23
N GLN A 235 -4.38 0.96 -18.25
CA GLN A 235 -3.30 1.92 -18.48
C GLN A 235 -2.15 1.30 -19.29
N SER A 236 -1.55 2.08 -20.17
CA SER A 236 -0.32 1.66 -20.87
C SER A 236 0.89 1.88 -19.97
N ALA A 237 1.30 0.84 -19.26
CA ALA A 237 2.50 0.82 -18.43
C ALA A 237 3.29 -0.48 -18.67
N ARG A 238 4.60 -0.47 -18.40
CA ARG A 238 5.43 -1.69 -18.50
C ARG A 238 4.97 -2.74 -17.50
N GLU A 239 4.56 -2.27 -16.34
CA GLU A 239 4.17 -3.07 -15.19
C GLU A 239 3.21 -2.25 -14.32
N ILE A 240 2.13 -2.91 -13.89
CA ILE A 240 1.07 -2.34 -13.07
C ILE A 240 0.94 -3.24 -11.84
N TRP A 241 1.18 -2.67 -10.68
CA TRP A 241 0.87 -3.31 -9.41
C TRP A 241 -0.44 -2.72 -8.89
N THR A 242 -1.39 -3.55 -8.53
CA THR A 242 -2.62 -3.14 -7.83
C THR A 242 -2.75 -3.92 -6.55
N ALA A 243 -3.18 -3.26 -5.48
CA ALA A 243 -3.43 -3.93 -4.21
C ALA A 243 -4.70 -3.40 -3.55
N VAL A 244 -5.45 -4.32 -2.96
CA VAL A 244 -6.53 -4.03 -2.02
C VAL A 244 -6.20 -4.67 -0.69
N GLU A 245 -6.22 -3.87 0.37
CA GLU A 245 -5.99 -4.32 1.73
C GLU A 245 -7.27 -4.19 2.54
N ILE A 246 -7.67 -5.31 3.15
CA ILE A 246 -8.82 -5.43 4.02
C ILE A 246 -8.27 -5.58 5.43
N ALA A 247 -8.69 -4.72 6.35
CA ALA A 247 -8.26 -4.77 7.74
C ALA A 247 -9.46 -4.66 8.67
N ARG A 248 -9.34 -5.20 9.88
CA ARG A 248 -10.42 -5.09 10.86
C ARG A 248 -10.60 -3.65 11.33
N SER A 249 -11.85 -3.19 11.45
CA SER A 249 -12.16 -1.99 12.21
C SER A 249 -12.05 -2.27 13.71
N GLY A 250 -11.60 -1.29 14.50
CA GLY A 250 -11.45 -1.43 15.95
C GLY A 250 -12.76 -1.72 16.70
N ALA A 251 -13.92 -1.52 16.06
CA ALA A 251 -15.24 -1.77 16.63
C ALA A 251 -16.08 -2.68 15.70
N GLY A 252 -16.62 -3.79 16.25
CA GLY A 252 -17.58 -4.66 15.57
C GLY A 252 -16.99 -5.64 14.54
N SER A 253 -17.87 -6.17 13.68
CA SER A 253 -17.56 -7.05 12.54
C SER A 253 -17.30 -6.28 11.24
N GLN A 254 -17.18 -4.96 11.32
CA GLN A 254 -16.94 -4.11 10.17
C GLN A 254 -15.45 -4.14 9.80
N HIS A 255 -15.20 -4.12 8.50
CA HIS A 255 -13.86 -4.08 7.94
C HIS A 255 -13.61 -2.70 7.33
N THR A 256 -12.35 -2.32 7.33
CA THR A 256 -11.84 -1.17 6.59
C THR A 256 -11.13 -1.64 5.35
N VAL A 257 -11.22 -0.87 4.27
CA VAL A 257 -10.55 -1.17 3.00
C VAL A 257 -9.68 0.01 2.61
N ALA A 258 -8.49 -0.31 2.12
CA ALA A 258 -7.60 0.61 1.42
C ALA A 258 -7.20 -0.01 0.08
N ALA A 259 -6.95 0.85 -0.91
CA ALA A 259 -6.51 0.41 -2.22
C ALA A 259 -5.37 1.30 -2.73
N ALA A 260 -4.43 0.71 -3.44
CA ALA A 260 -3.29 1.41 -4.01
C ALA A 260 -2.84 0.75 -5.30
N CYS A 261 -2.12 1.50 -6.12
CA CYS A 261 -1.45 0.96 -7.28
C CYS A 261 -0.09 1.61 -7.51
N ALA A 262 0.79 0.91 -8.22
CA ALA A 262 2.01 1.46 -8.78
C ALA A 262 2.03 1.26 -10.29
N LEU A 263 2.42 2.30 -11.00
CA LEU A 263 2.60 2.27 -12.46
C LEU A 263 4.09 2.44 -12.75
N ARG A 264 4.65 1.51 -13.53
CA ARG A 264 6.02 1.58 -14.02
C ARG A 264 6.04 1.99 -15.49
N THR A 265 6.68 3.12 -15.78
CA THR A 265 6.65 3.76 -17.10
C THR A 265 8.03 4.24 -17.55
N ASP A 266 8.19 4.40 -18.85
CA ASP A 266 9.44 4.84 -19.49
C ASP A 266 9.72 6.33 -19.26
N THR A 267 8.66 7.07 -19.00
CA THR A 267 8.65 8.51 -18.81
C THR A 267 8.19 8.86 -17.41
N ALA A 268 8.63 10.01 -16.91
CA ALA A 268 8.15 10.53 -15.64
C ALA A 268 6.63 10.77 -15.71
N PRO A 269 5.88 10.49 -14.63
CA PRO A 269 4.43 10.66 -14.63
C PRO A 269 4.04 12.12 -14.92
N ASP A 270 2.92 12.34 -15.61
CA ASP A 270 2.39 13.67 -15.94
C ASP A 270 1.67 14.34 -14.79
N ARG A 271 1.68 15.68 -14.72
CA ARG A 271 1.15 16.45 -13.55
C ARG A 271 -0.31 16.13 -13.20
N GLY A 272 -1.07 15.63 -14.18
CA GLY A 272 -2.43 15.14 -14.03
C GLY A 272 -2.52 13.83 -13.25
N VAL A 273 -3.75 13.34 -13.13
CA VAL A 273 -4.03 12.02 -12.56
C VAL A 273 -4.41 11.10 -13.72
N PRO A 274 -3.79 9.92 -13.87
CA PRO A 274 -4.07 9.03 -15.01
C PRO A 274 -5.52 8.54 -15.07
N VAL A 275 -6.11 8.26 -13.91
CA VAL A 275 -7.48 7.74 -13.74
C VAL A 275 -8.18 8.51 -12.62
N PRO A 276 -9.44 8.93 -12.79
CA PRO A 276 -10.24 9.48 -11.69
C PRO A 276 -10.22 8.56 -10.45
N GLY A 277 -10.22 9.14 -9.26
CA GLY A 277 -10.14 8.37 -8.00
C GLY A 277 -8.71 8.04 -7.54
N LEU A 278 -7.69 8.20 -8.41
CA LEU A 278 -6.29 8.09 -8.01
C LEU A 278 -5.76 9.38 -7.35
N THR A 279 -4.97 9.22 -6.31
CA THR A 279 -4.21 10.30 -5.67
C THR A 279 -2.73 9.93 -5.65
N LEU A 280 -1.91 10.69 -6.38
CA LEU A 280 -0.46 10.48 -6.38
C LEU A 280 0.14 10.71 -4.98
N GLU A 281 0.92 9.76 -4.47
CA GLU A 281 1.57 9.83 -3.15
C GLU A 281 2.78 10.78 -3.14
N ARG A 282 2.52 12.05 -3.40
CA ARG A 282 3.52 13.09 -3.63
C ARG A 282 4.49 13.23 -2.46
N GLY A 283 5.77 13.02 -2.71
CA GLY A 283 6.84 13.04 -1.71
C GLY A 283 6.78 11.91 -0.68
N ASN A 284 6.01 10.86 -0.95
CA ASN A 284 5.89 9.66 -0.13
C ASN A 284 5.96 8.39 -0.99
N GLN A 285 6.71 8.45 -2.10
CA GLN A 285 6.71 7.42 -3.13
C GLN A 285 7.37 6.13 -2.63
N ARG A 286 8.59 6.22 -2.07
CA ARG A 286 9.28 5.02 -1.54
C ARG A 286 8.49 4.31 -0.44
N PRO A 287 8.02 4.99 0.62
CA PRO A 287 7.22 4.33 1.65
C PRO A 287 5.94 3.70 1.11
N ALA A 288 5.29 4.33 0.12
CA ALA A 288 4.08 3.81 -0.50
C ALA A 288 4.37 2.58 -1.36
N LEU A 289 5.46 2.58 -2.14
CA LEU A 289 5.88 1.40 -2.92
C LEU A 289 6.29 0.23 -2.03
N GLN A 290 7.03 0.49 -0.95
CA GLN A 290 7.32 -0.56 0.04
C GLN A 290 6.06 -1.06 0.72
N ALA A 291 5.12 -0.16 1.06
CA ALA A 291 3.84 -0.57 1.63
C ALA A 291 3.00 -1.36 0.62
N LEU A 292 3.23 -1.24 -0.69
CA LEU A 292 2.50 -1.98 -1.72
C LEU A 292 3.03 -3.40 -1.92
N ASP A 293 4.28 -3.64 -1.51
CA ASP A 293 4.94 -4.94 -1.64
C ASP A 293 4.10 -6.06 -1.00
N PRO A 294 3.88 -7.21 -1.68
CA PRO A 294 3.05 -8.29 -1.15
C PRO A 294 3.50 -8.82 0.22
N LEU A 295 4.79 -8.74 0.53
CA LEU A 295 5.36 -9.23 1.79
C LEU A 295 5.37 -8.17 2.89
N SER A 296 5.05 -6.91 2.58
CA SER A 296 5.09 -5.86 3.57
C SER A 296 4.07 -6.08 4.68
N THR A 297 4.50 -5.83 5.91
CA THR A 297 3.69 -5.77 7.13
C THR A 297 3.12 -4.37 7.37
N ARG A 298 3.52 -3.37 6.57
CA ARG A 298 3.02 -1.99 6.66
C ARG A 298 1.69 -1.89 5.93
N ARG A 299 0.66 -1.42 6.64
CA ARG A 299 -0.66 -1.16 6.04
C ARG A 299 -0.62 -0.11 4.93
N LEU A 300 -1.52 -0.26 3.98
CA LEU A 300 -1.77 0.72 2.93
C LEU A 300 -2.35 2.01 3.54
N ALA A 301 -2.04 3.14 2.91
CA ALA A 301 -2.58 4.42 3.34
C ALA A 301 -4.04 4.59 2.88
N GLY A 302 -4.86 5.23 3.71
CA GLY A 302 -6.22 5.64 3.36
C GLY A 302 -7.29 4.57 3.54
N HIS A 303 -7.14 3.74 4.59
CA HIS A 303 -8.24 2.93 5.07
C HIS A 303 -9.47 3.79 5.36
N THR A 304 -10.60 3.35 4.83
CA THR A 304 -11.94 3.84 5.16
C THR A 304 -12.81 2.64 5.51
N GLU A 305 -13.94 2.87 6.18
CA GLU A 305 -14.94 1.82 6.37
C GLU A 305 -15.38 1.28 5.00
N ALA A 306 -15.45 -0.04 4.88
CA ALA A 306 -15.84 -0.69 3.63
C ALA A 306 -17.31 -0.36 3.31
N PRO A 307 -17.62 0.17 2.11
CA PRO A 307 -18.98 0.23 1.62
C PRO A 307 -19.65 -1.15 1.65
N ALA A 308 -20.95 -1.19 1.95
CA ALA A 308 -21.71 -2.44 1.94
C ALA A 308 -21.68 -3.08 0.55
N GLY A 309 -21.45 -4.40 0.48
CA GLY A 309 -21.40 -5.12 -0.79
C GLY A 309 -20.12 -4.94 -1.60
N LEU A 310 -19.13 -4.16 -1.10
CA LEU A 310 -17.93 -3.83 -1.88
C LEU A 310 -17.14 -5.09 -2.26
N LEU A 311 -16.95 -6.02 -1.32
CA LEU A 311 -16.14 -7.22 -1.57
C LEU A 311 -16.85 -8.21 -2.49
N GLU A 312 -18.19 -8.23 -2.46
CA GLU A 312 -19.02 -9.04 -3.33
C GLU A 312 -19.04 -8.53 -4.77
N GLY A 313 -18.94 -7.20 -4.96
CA GLY A 313 -18.93 -6.56 -6.27
C GLY A 313 -17.54 -6.36 -6.88
N LEU A 314 -16.47 -6.64 -6.13
CA LEU A 314 -15.10 -6.43 -6.59
C LEU A 314 -14.62 -7.63 -7.41
N ASP A 315 -14.61 -7.48 -8.74
CA ASP A 315 -14.01 -8.45 -9.64
C ASP A 315 -12.47 -8.30 -9.66
N TRP A 316 -11.79 -9.22 -8.97
CA TRP A 316 -10.34 -9.24 -8.91
C TRP A 316 -9.77 -10.07 -10.08
N PRO A 317 -8.81 -9.52 -10.85
CA PRO A 317 -8.23 -10.23 -11.99
C PRO A 317 -7.52 -11.50 -11.51
N THR A 318 -7.69 -12.58 -12.26
CA THR A 318 -7.03 -13.85 -11.99
C THR A 318 -6.22 -14.30 -13.21
N PRO A 319 -5.06 -14.94 -13.02
CA PRO A 319 -4.23 -15.40 -14.13
C PRO A 319 -5.02 -16.34 -15.06
N ALA A 320 -4.97 -16.07 -16.37
CA ALA A 320 -5.59 -16.95 -17.36
C ALA A 320 -4.90 -18.33 -17.37
N ALA A 321 -5.69 -19.39 -17.55
CA ALA A 321 -5.20 -20.77 -17.65
C ALA A 321 -4.09 -20.89 -18.71
N GLY A 322 -2.91 -21.37 -18.30
CA GLY A 322 -1.77 -21.63 -19.18
C GLY A 322 -0.58 -20.67 -19.06
N SER A 323 -0.70 -19.57 -18.32
CA SER A 323 0.42 -18.63 -18.08
C SER A 323 1.50 -19.16 -17.11
N HIS A 324 1.24 -20.27 -16.41
CA HIS A 324 2.18 -20.95 -15.51
C HIS A 324 3.17 -21.90 -16.22
N ARG A 325 3.04 -22.13 -17.54
CA ARG A 325 3.89 -23.08 -18.28
C ARG A 325 5.02 -22.39 -19.04
N ALA A 326 5.88 -21.65 -18.34
CA ALA A 326 7.22 -21.36 -18.85
C ALA A 326 8.20 -22.31 -18.12
N PRO A 327 8.70 -23.38 -18.77
CA PRO A 327 9.80 -24.14 -18.20
C PRO A 327 11.06 -23.25 -18.17
N LEU A 328 11.83 -23.36 -17.08
CA LEU A 328 13.24 -22.96 -17.04
C LEU A 328 13.94 -23.64 -18.23
N SER A 329 14.10 -22.90 -19.33
CA SER A 329 14.82 -23.37 -20.51
C SER A 329 16.26 -23.60 -20.11
N GLU A 330 16.68 -24.87 -20.15
CA GLU A 330 18.06 -25.30 -20.28
C GLU A 330 18.75 -24.48 -21.38
N ALA A 331 19.47 -23.45 -20.98
CA ALA A 331 20.35 -22.67 -21.85
C ALA A 331 21.78 -22.80 -21.34
N GLU A 332 22.25 -24.03 -21.12
CA GLU A 332 23.67 -24.24 -20.79
C GLU A 332 24.17 -25.66 -21.11
N THR A 333 23.94 -26.20 -22.31
CA THR A 333 24.84 -27.25 -22.88
C THR A 333 24.79 -27.32 -24.41
N GLN A 334 25.20 -26.26 -25.11
CA GLN A 334 25.63 -26.38 -26.52
C GLN A 334 26.80 -25.41 -26.81
N VAL A 335 27.91 -25.58 -26.10
CA VAL A 335 29.23 -25.10 -26.55
C VAL A 335 30.25 -26.18 -26.19
N LEU A 336 30.26 -27.30 -26.92
CA LEU A 336 31.40 -28.22 -26.98
C LEU A 336 31.15 -29.35 -28.01
N THR A 337 30.82 -29.01 -29.25
CA THR A 337 31.11 -29.91 -30.40
C THR A 337 31.01 -29.15 -31.72
N ARG A 338 32.13 -28.57 -32.13
CA ARG A 338 32.51 -28.43 -33.55
C ARG A 338 34.01 -28.19 -33.62
N THR A 339 34.74 -29.30 -33.67
CA THR A 339 35.89 -29.47 -34.55
C THR A 339 35.48 -29.23 -35.99
#